data_AF-A0A0G0DWY1-F1
#
_entry.id   AF-A0A0G0DWY1-F1
#
_cell.length_a   1.000
_cell.length_b   1.000
_cell.length_c   1.000
_cell.angle_alpha   90.00
_cell.angle_beta   90.00
_cell.angle_gamma   90.00
#
_symmetry.space_group_name_H-M   'P 1'
#
loop_
_entity.id
_entity.type
_entity.pdbx_description
1 polymer ?
#
loop_
_entity_poly.entity_id
_entity_poly.type
_entity_poly.pdbx_seq_one_letter_code
_entity_poly.pdbx_strand_id
1 'polypeptide(L)'
;MKDSQKKKNKNKNASAFKKLIYLLLVVFSLLTLLVYFDVEIKRGSLYFKTQDLKSNFKPVSYPILREVSSPDLSALAAIIIEDDSKKIIYSKNSSLRLLPASTTKVMTALTALEFYKTENILTVNAPFYEGSVLGLKVGEKIKFESLLYALLLPSANDAAEVIAQNYPGGREQFINKMNENAAKLHMRNTFLKIN
;
A
#
# COMPACT_ATOMS: atom_id res chain seq x y z
N MET A 1 -59.43 9.34 45.95
CA MET A 1 -58.79 8.16 45.28
C MET A 1 -58.70 8.25 43.75
N LYS A 2 -59.62 8.94 43.03
CA LYS A 2 -59.61 9.01 41.55
C LYS A 2 -58.48 9.88 40.94
N ASP A 3 -58.02 10.94 41.61
CA ASP A 3 -57.00 11.85 41.04
C ASP A 3 -55.58 11.28 41.02
N SER A 4 -55.24 10.40 41.96
CA SER A 4 -53.93 9.73 42.01
C SER A 4 -53.73 8.75 40.84
N GLN A 5 -54.79 8.04 40.43
CA GLN A 5 -54.75 7.13 39.28
C GLN A 5 -54.62 7.88 37.95
N LYS A 6 -55.26 9.04 37.81
CA LYS A 6 -55.20 9.88 36.60
C LYS A 6 -53.79 10.48 36.38
N LYS A 7 -53.12 10.91 37.46
CA LYS A 7 -51.74 11.44 37.42
C LYS A 7 -50.71 10.34 37.11
N LYS A 8 -50.91 9.12 37.64
CA LYS A 8 -50.06 7.94 37.38
C LYS A 8 -50.18 7.47 35.92
N ASN A 9 -51.38 7.49 35.34
CA ASN A 9 -51.59 7.17 33.92
C ASN A 9 -50.99 8.22 32.97
N LYS A 10 -51.09 9.52 33.31
CA LYS A 10 -50.49 10.61 32.51
C LYS A 10 -48.96 10.50 32.47
N ASN A 11 -48.32 10.19 33.60
CA ASN A 11 -46.87 9.96 33.67
C ASN A 11 -46.42 8.68 32.95
N LYS A 12 -47.22 7.61 32.99
CA LYS A 12 -46.94 6.36 32.26
C LYS A 12 -46.99 6.59 30.74
N ASN A 13 -47.96 7.36 30.26
CA ASN A 13 -48.09 7.72 28.85
C ASN A 13 -46.94 8.62 28.38
N ALA A 14 -46.51 9.58 29.21
CA ALA A 14 -45.33 10.41 28.91
C ALA A 14 -44.02 9.60 28.85
N SER A 15 -43.88 8.58 29.71
CA SER A 15 -42.74 7.67 29.70
C SER A 15 -42.73 6.76 28.46
N ALA A 16 -43.89 6.22 28.08
CA ALA A 16 -44.05 5.42 26.87
C ALA A 16 -43.74 6.23 25.60
N PHE A 17 -44.17 7.50 25.56
CA PHE A 17 -43.90 8.40 24.45
C PHE A 17 -42.40 8.71 24.28
N LYS A 18 -41.67 8.94 25.38
CA LYS A 18 -40.21 9.13 25.33
C LYS A 18 -39.47 7.87 24.85
N LYS A 19 -39.91 6.68 25.27
CA LYS A 19 -39.34 5.41 24.78
C LYS A 19 -39.61 5.20 23.29
N LEU A 20 -40.80 5.57 22.82
CA LEU A 20 -41.14 5.53 21.40
C LEU A 20 -40.26 6.47 20.58
N ILE A 21 -40.05 7.71 21.04
CA ILE A 21 -39.14 8.66 20.39
C ILE A 21 -37.71 8.11 20.34
N TYR A 22 -37.20 7.58 21.46
CA TYR A 22 -35.86 7.01 21.50
C TYR A 22 -35.71 5.82 20.54
N LEU A 23 -36.72 4.93 20.49
CA LEU A 23 -36.75 3.82 19.55
C LEU A 23 -36.74 4.31 18.09
N LEU A 24 -37.53 5.33 17.77
CA LEU A 24 -37.55 5.93 16.43
C LEU A 24 -36.20 6.54 16.05
N LEU A 25 -35.51 7.21 16.99
CA LEU A 25 -34.17 7.76 16.76
C LEU A 25 -33.12 6.68 16.52
N VAL A 26 -33.17 5.57 17.28
CA VAL A 26 -32.26 4.43 17.08
C VAL A 26 -32.51 3.77 15.73
N VAL A 27 -33.77 3.55 15.36
CA VAL A 27 -34.14 2.97 14.05
C VAL A 27 -33.70 3.89 12.92
N PHE A 28 -33.90 5.20 13.05
CA PHE A 28 -33.44 6.19 12.08
C PHE A 28 -31.90 6.18 11.94
N SER A 29 -31.17 6.13 13.06
CA SER A 29 -29.70 6.04 13.05
C SER A 29 -29.19 4.74 12.43
N LEU A 30 -29.89 3.62 12.61
CA LEU A 30 -29.54 2.35 11.98
C LEU A 30 -29.82 2.38 10.47
N LEU A 31 -30.94 3.00 10.07
CA LEU A 31 -31.27 3.19 8.66
C LEU A 31 -30.25 4.09 7.95
N THR A 32 -29.83 5.19 8.57
CA THR A 32 -28.80 6.06 7.98
C THR A 32 -27.45 5.34 7.87
N LEU A 33 -27.08 4.53 8.86
CA LEU A 33 -25.88 3.70 8.82
C LEU A 33 -25.97 2.65 7.69
N LEU A 34 -27.11 1.97 7.53
CA LEU A 34 -27.33 1.00 6.45
C LEU A 34 -27.25 1.66 5.06
N VAL A 35 -27.83 2.85 4.89
CA VAL A 35 -27.73 3.61 3.64
C VAL A 35 -26.29 4.04 3.38
N TYR A 36 -25.55 4.46 4.41
CA TYR A 36 -24.12 4.79 4.28
C TYR A 36 -23.29 3.58 3.85
N PHE A 37 -23.50 2.40 4.45
CA PHE A 37 -22.83 1.17 4.06
C PHE A 37 -23.18 0.73 2.62
N ASP A 38 -24.44 0.85 2.19
CA ASP A 38 -24.83 0.53 0.80
C ASP A 38 -24.20 1.48 -0.22
N VAL A 39 -24.09 2.78 0.11
CA VAL A 39 -23.37 3.76 -0.71
C VAL A 39 -21.87 3.45 -0.77
N GLU A 40 -21.25 3.07 0.35
CA GLU A 40 -19.82 2.75 0.38
C GLU A 40 -19.52 1.42 -0.34
N ILE A 41 -20.41 0.41 -0.26
CA ILE A 41 -20.30 -0.82 -1.06
C ILE A 41 -20.48 -0.51 -2.55
N LYS A 42 -21.42 0.35 -2.93
CA LYS A 42 -21.57 0.79 -4.33
C LYS A 42 -20.37 1.60 -4.82
N ARG A 43 -19.77 2.45 -3.97
CA ARG A 43 -18.51 3.17 -4.28
C ARG A 43 -17.33 2.21 -4.40
N GLY A 44 -17.15 1.29 -3.45
CA GLY A 44 -16.13 0.23 -3.50
C GLY A 44 -16.28 -0.70 -4.71
N SER A 45 -17.52 -1.02 -5.09
CA SER A 45 -17.87 -1.74 -6.33
C SER A 45 -17.61 -0.92 -7.59
N LEU A 46 -17.75 0.41 -7.53
CA LEU A 46 -17.42 1.32 -8.63
C LEU A 46 -15.90 1.42 -8.86
N TYR A 47 -15.06 1.13 -7.86
CA TYR A 47 -13.60 1.04 -8.02
C TYR A 47 -13.12 -0.30 -8.60
N PHE A 48 -13.98 -1.31 -8.69
CA PHE A 48 -13.71 -2.57 -9.41
C PHE A 48 -14.82 -2.87 -10.42
N LYS A 49 -15.14 -1.90 -11.26
CA LYS A 49 -15.64 -2.24 -12.59
C LYS A 49 -14.41 -2.58 -13.41
N THR A 50 -14.03 -3.86 -13.41
CA THR A 50 -13.25 -4.37 -14.55
C THR A 50 -14.07 -3.99 -15.77
N GLN A 51 -13.59 -3.03 -16.56
CA GLN A 51 -14.02 -3.00 -17.94
C GLN A 51 -13.72 -4.40 -18.42
N ASP A 52 -14.76 -5.18 -18.68
CA ASP A 52 -14.69 -6.24 -19.66
C ASP A 52 -14.31 -5.53 -20.96
N LEU A 53 -13.00 -5.27 -21.11
CA LEU A 53 -12.37 -5.09 -22.38
C LEU A 53 -12.65 -6.41 -23.06
N LYS A 54 -13.75 -6.46 -23.82
CA LYS A 54 -13.89 -7.38 -24.94
C LYS A 54 -12.70 -7.09 -25.81
N SER A 55 -11.64 -7.79 -25.46
CA SER A 55 -10.32 -7.60 -25.98
C SER A 55 -10.40 -8.07 -27.42
N ASN A 56 -10.56 -7.13 -28.34
CA ASN A 56 -10.30 -7.34 -29.76
C ASN A 56 -8.78 -7.50 -30.00
N PHE A 57 -8.05 -8.06 -29.03
CA PHE A 57 -6.66 -8.41 -29.14
C PHE A 57 -6.55 -9.52 -30.17
N LYS A 58 -6.26 -9.10 -31.39
CA LYS A 58 -5.55 -9.95 -32.33
C LYS A 58 -4.10 -9.89 -31.87
N PRO A 59 -3.52 -10.97 -31.31
CA PRO A 59 -2.09 -10.98 -31.05
C PRO A 59 -1.40 -10.58 -32.34
N VAL A 60 -0.62 -9.51 -32.30
CA VAL A 60 0.25 -9.18 -33.42
C VAL A 60 1.13 -10.41 -33.61
N SER A 61 1.17 -10.93 -34.84
CA SER A 61 2.02 -12.07 -35.15
C SER A 61 3.46 -11.63 -34.94
N TYR A 62 4.02 -11.94 -33.77
CA TYR A 62 5.43 -11.73 -33.51
C TYR A 62 6.22 -12.57 -34.51
N PRO A 63 7.29 -12.04 -35.11
CA PRO A 63 8.21 -12.87 -35.87
C PRO A 63 8.70 -13.99 -34.95
N ILE A 64 8.29 -15.22 -35.25
CA ILE A 64 8.85 -16.40 -34.59
C ILE A 64 10.25 -16.54 -35.16
N LEU A 65 11.23 -16.04 -34.42
CA LEU A 65 12.63 -16.27 -34.75
C LEU A 65 12.87 -17.78 -34.63
N ARG A 66 12.98 -18.46 -35.78
CA ARG A 66 13.05 -19.93 -35.87
C ARG A 66 14.33 -20.49 -35.25
N GLU A 67 15.38 -19.68 -35.15
CA GLU A 67 16.61 -19.98 -34.43
C GLU A 67 17.15 -18.70 -33.78
N VAL A 68 16.89 -18.55 -32.48
CA VAL A 68 17.64 -17.60 -31.63
C VAL A 68 18.42 -18.46 -30.67
N SER A 69 19.74 -18.49 -30.81
CA SER A 69 20.56 -18.95 -29.70
C SER A 69 20.26 -18.05 -28.51
N SER A 70 19.88 -18.65 -27.39
CA SER A 70 19.72 -17.90 -26.14
C SER A 70 21.00 -17.12 -25.88
N PRO A 71 20.92 -15.83 -25.51
CA PRO A 71 22.13 -15.04 -25.24
C PRO A 71 22.93 -15.75 -24.15
N ASP A 72 24.24 -15.87 -24.37
CA ASP A 72 25.14 -16.37 -23.35
C ASP A 72 25.35 -15.25 -22.31
N LEU A 73 24.70 -15.40 -21.17
CA LEU A 73 24.73 -14.44 -20.08
C LEU A 73 25.65 -14.94 -18.97
N SER A 74 26.60 -14.12 -18.54
CA SER A 74 27.41 -14.39 -17.34
C SER A 74 26.60 -14.30 -16.04
N ALA A 75 25.44 -13.63 -16.05
CA ALA A 75 24.57 -13.49 -14.89
C ALA A 75 24.04 -14.85 -14.39
N LEU A 76 23.98 -15.04 -13.06
CA LEU A 76 23.44 -16.25 -12.44
C LEU A 76 21.95 -16.44 -12.72
N ALA A 77 21.19 -15.34 -12.76
CA ALA A 77 19.78 -15.31 -13.08
C ALA A 77 19.43 -14.07 -13.91
N ALA A 78 18.43 -14.18 -14.78
CA ALA A 78 17.91 -13.10 -15.60
C ALA A 78 16.45 -13.38 -15.97
N ILE A 79 15.67 -12.32 -16.16
CA ILE A 79 14.30 -12.40 -16.68
C ILE A 79 14.01 -11.15 -17.51
N ILE A 80 13.35 -11.34 -18.66
CA ILE A 80 12.87 -10.25 -19.51
C ILE A 80 11.37 -10.48 -19.72
N ILE A 81 10.58 -9.46 -19.41
CA ILE A 81 9.12 -9.50 -19.46
C ILE A 81 8.65 -8.37 -20.37
N GLU A 82 7.73 -8.66 -21.27
CA GLU A 82 7.01 -7.64 -22.04
C GLU A 82 5.97 -6.96 -21.13
N ASP A 83 5.99 -5.63 -21.03
CA ASP A 83 5.19 -4.93 -20.03
C ASP A 83 3.67 -5.04 -20.28
N ASP A 84 3.21 -5.00 -21.53
CA ASP A 84 1.76 -5.03 -21.83
C ASP A 84 1.14 -6.40 -21.58
N SER A 85 1.74 -7.46 -22.13
CA SER A 85 1.20 -8.82 -22.05
C SER A 85 1.63 -9.57 -20.80
N LYS A 86 2.64 -9.05 -20.07
CA LYS A 86 3.36 -9.74 -19.00
C LYS A 86 4.00 -11.06 -19.44
N LYS A 87 4.17 -11.27 -20.76
CA LYS A 87 4.81 -12.46 -21.31
C LYS A 87 6.29 -12.46 -20.99
N ILE A 88 6.78 -13.59 -20.50
CA ILE A 88 8.21 -13.84 -20.34
C ILE A 88 8.81 -14.04 -21.74
N ILE A 89 9.69 -13.12 -22.14
CA ILE A 89 10.45 -13.19 -23.40
C ILE A 89 11.67 -14.10 -23.21
N TYR A 90 12.32 -13.99 -22.05
CA TYR A 90 13.51 -14.76 -21.71
C TYR A 90 13.57 -14.99 -20.20
N SER A 91 14.11 -16.14 -19.79
CA SER A 91 14.32 -16.49 -18.38
C SER A 91 15.52 -17.40 -18.22
N LYS A 92 16.39 -17.07 -17.26
CA LYS A 92 17.49 -17.90 -16.78
C LYS A 92 17.40 -17.92 -15.26
N ASN A 93 17.15 -19.08 -14.64
CA ASN A 93 17.08 -19.23 -13.17
C ASN A 93 16.24 -18.16 -12.46
N SER A 94 15.16 -17.67 -13.06
CA SER A 94 14.43 -16.47 -12.59
C SER A 94 13.76 -16.62 -11.22
N SER A 95 13.57 -17.85 -10.75
CA SER A 95 13.05 -18.15 -9.40
C SER A 95 14.14 -18.41 -8.35
N LEU A 96 15.41 -18.36 -8.74
CA LEU A 96 16.54 -18.55 -7.84
C LEU A 96 16.60 -17.39 -6.83
N ARG A 97 16.68 -17.71 -5.54
CA ARG A 97 16.80 -16.70 -4.49
C ARG A 97 18.22 -16.16 -4.45
N LEU A 98 18.36 -14.86 -4.69
CA LEU A 98 19.62 -14.13 -4.68
C LEU A 98 19.51 -12.90 -3.76
N LEU A 99 20.65 -12.38 -3.31
CA LEU A 99 20.69 -11.12 -2.57
C LEU A 99 20.36 -9.96 -3.54
N PRO A 100 19.30 -9.16 -3.29
CA PRO A 100 18.90 -8.08 -4.20
C PRO A 100 19.84 -6.87 -4.17
N ALA A 101 20.70 -6.75 -3.15
CA ALA A 101 21.50 -5.55 -2.89
C ALA A 101 20.62 -4.28 -2.95
N SER A 102 21.09 -3.22 -3.61
CA SER A 102 20.36 -1.95 -3.72
C SER A 102 19.04 -2.01 -4.49
N THR A 103 18.75 -3.08 -5.26
CA THR A 103 17.41 -3.20 -5.90
C THR A 103 16.28 -3.29 -4.87
N THR A 104 16.59 -3.65 -3.62
CA THR A 104 15.68 -3.53 -2.45
C THR A 104 15.04 -2.14 -2.34
N LYS A 105 15.76 -1.08 -2.73
CA LYS A 105 15.29 0.31 -2.63
C LYS A 105 14.07 0.61 -3.50
N VAL A 106 13.79 -0.20 -4.52
CA VAL A 106 12.53 -0.12 -5.27
C VAL A 106 11.34 -0.41 -4.36
N MET A 107 11.42 -1.44 -3.51
CA MET A 107 10.37 -1.73 -2.51
C MET A 107 10.30 -0.65 -1.42
N THR A 108 11.45 -0.07 -1.03
CA THR A 108 11.49 1.10 -0.11
C THR A 108 10.71 2.27 -0.71
N ALA A 109 10.97 2.62 -1.96
CA ALA A 109 10.29 3.71 -2.66
C ALA A 109 8.79 3.46 -2.77
N LEU A 110 8.37 2.27 -3.24
CA LEU A 110 6.96 1.91 -3.37
C LEU A 110 6.24 2.00 -2.03
N THR A 111 6.84 1.45 -0.97
CA THR A 111 6.24 1.47 0.38
C THR A 111 6.14 2.89 0.94
N ALA A 112 7.18 3.71 0.73
CA ALA A 112 7.18 5.10 1.18
C ALA A 112 6.13 5.94 0.45
N LEU A 113 5.94 5.73 -0.87
CA LEU A 113 4.95 6.43 -1.68
C LEU A 113 3.50 6.09 -1.32
N GLU A 114 3.22 4.95 -0.70
CA GLU A 114 1.89 4.64 -0.15
C GLU A 114 1.52 5.52 1.06
N PHE A 115 2.53 6.11 1.73
CA PHE A 115 2.34 6.80 3.00
C PHE A 115 2.67 8.30 2.92
N TYR A 116 3.84 8.64 2.40
CA TYR A 116 4.31 10.01 2.32
C TYR A 116 3.88 10.68 1.01
N LYS A 117 3.48 11.94 1.13
CA LYS A 117 3.36 12.86 0.00
C LYS A 117 4.71 13.50 -0.27
N THR A 118 4.96 13.89 -1.52
CA THR A 118 6.25 14.43 -1.96
C THR A 118 6.67 15.67 -1.17
N GLU A 119 5.71 16.47 -0.69
CA GLU A 119 5.90 17.66 0.15
C GLU A 119 6.16 17.40 1.62
N ASN A 120 6.03 16.15 2.11
CA ASN A 120 6.31 15.85 3.50
C ASN A 120 7.77 16.14 3.84
N ILE A 121 8.01 16.62 5.06
CA ILE A 121 9.34 16.93 5.58
C ILE A 121 9.71 15.88 6.60
N LEU A 122 10.77 15.12 6.32
CA LEU A 122 11.29 14.08 7.20
C LEU A 122 12.53 14.60 7.92
N THR A 123 12.70 14.17 9.17
CA THR A 123 13.84 14.60 10.00
C THR A 123 14.86 13.48 10.09
N VAL A 124 16.14 13.80 9.94
CA VAL A 124 17.22 12.84 10.16
C VAL A 124 17.37 12.59 11.66
N ASN A 125 16.90 11.42 12.12
CA ASN A 125 16.84 11.10 13.56
C ASN A 125 18.09 10.39 14.08
N ALA A 126 18.78 9.65 13.22
CA ALA A 126 20.01 8.95 13.53
C ALA A 126 21.02 9.09 12.38
N PRO A 127 22.32 9.08 12.68
CA PRO A 127 23.34 9.09 11.64
C PRO A 127 23.44 7.72 10.95
N PHE A 128 23.89 7.72 9.69
CA PHE A 128 24.17 6.49 8.94
C PHE A 128 25.34 6.73 7.97
N TYR A 129 26.30 5.80 7.91
CA TYR A 129 27.58 6.03 7.22
C TYR A 129 28.06 4.88 6.32
N GLU A 130 27.30 3.80 6.20
CA GLU A 130 27.75 2.61 5.46
C GLU A 130 27.30 2.60 4.00
N GLY A 131 28.18 2.21 3.09
CA GLY A 131 27.87 2.10 1.66
C GLY A 131 27.68 3.47 0.98
N SER A 132 26.76 3.54 0.01
CA SER A 132 26.46 4.81 -0.67
C SER A 132 25.64 5.70 0.24
N VAL A 133 26.12 6.90 0.55
CA VAL A 133 25.47 7.87 1.45
C VAL A 133 25.62 9.29 0.91
N LEU A 134 24.70 10.18 1.28
CA LEU A 134 24.82 11.62 1.05
C LEU A 134 25.59 12.33 2.17
N GLY A 135 25.69 11.71 3.35
CA GLY A 135 26.28 12.32 4.53
C GLY A 135 25.29 13.22 5.27
N LEU A 136 24.01 12.83 5.29
CA LEU A 136 22.95 13.55 5.99
C LEU A 136 23.26 13.70 7.49
N LYS A 137 22.96 14.87 8.05
CA LYS A 137 23.25 15.20 9.46
C LYS A 137 22.00 15.13 10.32
N VAL A 138 22.15 14.61 11.54
CA VAL A 138 21.06 14.54 12.52
C VAL A 138 20.45 15.92 12.73
N GLY A 139 19.11 15.98 12.71
CA GLY A 139 18.34 17.21 12.82
C GLY A 139 18.05 17.91 11.50
N GLU A 140 18.67 17.51 10.39
CA GLU A 140 18.31 18.03 9.07
C GLU A 140 16.85 17.66 8.73
N LYS A 141 16.16 18.62 8.10
CA LYS A 141 14.77 18.49 7.65
C LYS A 141 14.75 18.48 6.13
N ILE A 142 14.36 17.36 5.56
CA ILE A 142 14.50 17.09 4.12
C ILE A 142 13.14 16.72 3.55
N LYS A 143 12.84 17.29 2.38
CA LYS A 143 11.62 16.97 1.64
C LYS A 143 11.66 15.51 1.18
N PHE A 144 10.55 14.78 1.34
CA PHE A 144 10.46 13.37 0.96
C PHE A 144 10.81 13.15 -0.52
N GLU A 145 10.41 14.06 -1.40
CA GLU A 145 10.82 14.05 -2.81
C GLU A 145 12.35 13.99 -2.99
N SER A 146 13.11 14.82 -2.26
CA SER A 146 14.57 14.83 -2.33
C SER A 146 15.17 13.52 -1.81
N LEU A 147 14.59 12.95 -0.75
CA LEU A 147 14.99 11.65 -0.23
C LEU A 147 14.68 10.52 -1.22
N LEU A 148 13.57 10.60 -1.96
CA LEU A 148 13.22 9.64 -3.00
C LEU A 148 14.21 9.70 -4.17
N TYR A 149 14.60 10.90 -4.59
CA TYR A 149 15.66 11.06 -5.60
C TYR A 149 17.00 10.50 -5.12
N ALA A 150 17.39 10.81 -3.88
CA ALA A 150 18.62 10.27 -3.28
C ALA A 150 18.60 8.73 -3.18
N LEU A 151 17.44 8.17 -2.82
CA LEU A 151 17.23 6.74 -2.70
C LEU A 151 17.40 6.03 -4.06
N LEU A 152 16.91 6.61 -5.14
CA LEU A 152 16.81 5.93 -6.44
C LEU A 152 17.95 6.27 -7.42
N LEU A 153 18.56 7.46 -7.32
CA LEU A 153 19.61 7.90 -8.24
C LEU A 153 21.01 7.50 -7.74
N PRO A 154 21.56 8.06 -6.65
CA PRO A 154 22.84 7.61 -6.10
C PRO A 154 22.71 6.36 -5.21
N SER A 155 21.50 5.78 -5.07
CA SER A 155 21.26 4.63 -4.21
C SER A 155 21.66 4.87 -2.75
N ALA A 156 21.36 6.08 -2.23
CA ALA A 156 21.75 6.49 -0.89
C ALA A 156 21.06 5.66 0.21
N ASN A 157 21.85 5.08 1.12
CA ASN A 157 21.40 4.25 2.23
C ASN A 157 20.89 5.10 3.40
N ASP A 158 21.54 6.23 3.68
CA ASP A 158 21.09 7.19 4.69
C ASP A 158 19.71 7.75 4.36
N ALA A 159 19.41 8.02 3.08
CA ALA A 159 18.06 8.37 2.65
C ALA A 159 17.02 7.26 2.94
N ALA A 160 17.38 5.99 2.71
CA ALA A 160 16.50 4.86 3.01
C ALA A 160 16.20 4.75 4.50
N GLU A 161 17.22 4.94 5.35
CA GLU A 161 17.08 4.93 6.80
C GLU A 161 16.22 6.10 7.30
N VAL A 162 16.41 7.32 6.77
CA VAL A 162 15.57 8.48 7.13
C VAL A 162 14.11 8.21 6.79
N ILE A 163 13.82 7.68 5.59
CA ILE A 163 12.45 7.33 5.16
C ILE A 163 11.82 6.30 6.13
N ALA A 164 12.55 5.25 6.46
CA ALA A 164 12.06 4.17 7.32
C ALA A 164 11.88 4.62 8.78
N GLN A 165 12.79 5.43 9.31
CA GLN A 165 12.75 5.90 10.70
C GLN A 165 11.62 6.90 10.96
N ASN A 166 11.23 7.69 9.96
CA ASN A 166 10.12 8.64 10.11
C ASN A 166 8.74 7.96 9.98
N TYR A 167 8.70 6.67 9.65
CA TYR A 167 7.45 5.94 9.52
C TYR A 167 6.81 5.74 10.89
N PRO A 168 5.47 5.73 11.03
CA PRO A 168 4.82 5.41 12.31
C PRO A 168 5.26 4.04 12.83
N GLY A 169 5.85 4.01 14.03
CA GLY A 169 6.45 2.78 14.59
C GLY A 169 7.88 2.50 14.11
N GLY A 170 8.49 3.42 13.37
CA GLY A 170 9.89 3.43 12.97
C GLY A 170 10.25 2.39 11.92
N ARG A 171 11.56 2.12 11.83
CA ARG A 171 12.18 1.25 10.83
C ARG A 171 11.60 -0.16 10.80
N GLU A 172 11.33 -0.74 11.96
CA GLU A 172 10.76 -2.09 12.06
C GLU A 172 9.38 -2.15 11.42
N GLN A 173 8.48 -1.23 11.75
CA GLN A 173 7.15 -1.21 11.15
C GLN A 173 7.18 -0.86 9.67
N PHE A 174 8.14 -0.05 9.23
CA PHE A 174 8.36 0.17 7.81
C PHE A 174 8.76 -1.11 7.08
N ILE A 175 9.66 -1.93 7.65
CA ILE A 175 10.06 -3.22 7.06
C ILE A 175 8.91 -4.22 7.05
N ASN A 176 8.09 -4.25 8.11
CA ASN A 176 6.85 -5.05 8.12
C ASN A 176 5.94 -4.65 6.96
N LYS A 177 5.75 -3.34 6.76
CA LYS A 177 4.96 -2.80 5.64
C LYS A 177 5.54 -3.18 4.28
N MET A 178 6.87 -3.18 4.12
CA MET A 178 7.52 -3.65 2.88
C MET A 178 7.25 -5.14 2.62
N ASN A 179 7.26 -5.98 3.66
CA ASN A 179 6.93 -7.40 3.54
C ASN A 179 5.45 -7.63 3.21
N GLU A 180 4.54 -6.84 3.79
CA GLU A 180 3.12 -6.84 3.40
C GLU A 180 2.95 -6.50 1.92
N ASN A 181 3.65 -5.47 1.43
CA ASN A 181 3.58 -5.06 0.04
C ASN A 181 4.17 -6.11 -0.91
N ALA A 182 5.28 -6.77 -0.52
CA ALA A 182 5.80 -7.93 -1.25
C ALA A 182 4.77 -9.07 -1.35
N ALA A 183 4.03 -9.35 -0.27
CA ALA A 183 2.97 -10.36 -0.27
C ALA A 183 1.79 -9.99 -1.18
N LYS A 184 1.34 -8.72 -1.14
CA LYS A 184 0.28 -8.19 -2.04
C LYS A 184 0.65 -8.30 -3.50
N LEU A 185 1.94 -8.11 -3.83
CA LEU A 185 2.47 -8.24 -5.19
C LEU A 185 2.83 -9.69 -5.56
N HIS A 186 2.46 -10.67 -4.72
CA HIS A 186 2.74 -12.09 -4.92
C HIS A 186 4.24 -12.42 -5.09
N MET A 187 5.13 -11.64 -4.48
CA MET A 187 6.59 -11.85 -4.50
C MET A 187 7.01 -12.97 -3.53
N ARG A 188 6.58 -14.21 -3.81
CA ARG A 188 6.71 -15.38 -2.90
C ARG A 188 8.15 -15.78 -2.53
N ASN A 189 9.14 -15.28 -3.26
CA ASN A 189 10.56 -15.55 -3.03
C ASN A 189 11.32 -14.36 -2.43
N THR A 190 10.60 -13.36 -1.94
CA THR A 190 11.16 -12.13 -1.39
C THR A 190 10.78 -12.00 0.09
N PHE A 191 11.77 -11.67 0.92
CA PHE A 191 11.57 -11.33 2.32
C PHE A 191 12.62 -10.30 2.75
N LEU A 192 12.17 -9.20 3.33
CA LEU A 192 13.00 -8.11 3.78
C LEU A 192 13.28 -8.26 5.28
N LYS A 193 14.54 -8.06 5.66
CA LYS A 193 15.02 -8.27 7.03
C LYS A 193 15.45 -6.97 7.68
N ILE A 194 15.29 -6.93 9.00
CA ILE A 194 15.96 -5.99 9.88
C ILE A 194 17.37 -6.54 10.07
N ASN A 195 18.37 -5.92 9.45
CA ASN A 195 19.76 -6.08 9.86
C ASN A 195 20.05 -5.14 11.02
#